data_AF-A0A8B9TWP6-F1
#
_entry.id   AF-A0A8B9TWP6-F1
#
_cell.length_a   1.000
_cell.length_b   1.000
_cell.length_c   1.000
_cell.angle_alpha   90.00
_cell.angle_beta   90.00
_cell.angle_gamma   90.00
#
_symmetry.space_group_name_H-M   'P 1'
#
loop_
_entity.id
_entity.type
_entity.pdbx_description
1 polymer ?
#
loop_
_entity_poly.entity_id
_entity_poly.type
_entity_poly.pdbx_seq_one_letter_code
_entity_poly.pdbx_strand_id
1 'polypeptide(L)'
;MSDANDNKLLSVKVYVKLDHNSPRILCVTNHLRNSELIDPIFRWNGPGGYLSSENSSVQISPTGTLILRHFKSHLSGVYNCSLRFKLTATQPDKKLLLKYVIYAIGLYCLYAESIAKYLIERFFKQEVEVRKKTAEPLPEIYYIEGTLQMVWIDRCYPGYGMNALRHPGCPECCVICSPGSYNPSNGIHCLHCDKSLKYGATKC
;
A
#
# COMPACT_ATOMS: atom_id res chain seq x y z
N MET A 1 30.86 -7.15 13.75
CA MET A 1 31.27 -5.89 13.08
C MET A 1 30.05 -5.36 12.34
N SER A 2 29.53 -4.23 12.80
CA SER A 2 28.42 -3.41 12.26
C SER A 2 27.07 -4.09 11.96
N ASP A 3 26.25 -4.30 13.00
CA ASP A 3 24.79 -4.35 12.85
C ASP A 3 24.29 -2.92 12.65
N ALA A 4 24.19 -2.50 11.39
CA ALA A 4 23.64 -1.21 11.02
C ALA A 4 22.16 -1.15 11.42
N ASN A 5 21.88 -0.20 12.32
CA ASN A 5 20.60 0.19 12.89
C ASN A 5 19.57 0.52 11.79
N ASP A 6 18.85 -0.48 11.28
CA ASP A 6 17.80 -0.32 10.28
C ASP A 6 16.50 0.17 10.93
N ASN A 7 16.56 1.34 11.56
CA ASN A 7 15.37 2.12 11.95
C ASN A 7 14.88 2.92 10.73
N LYS A 8 14.66 2.24 9.60
CA LYS A 8 13.85 2.81 8.53
C LYS A 8 12.41 2.83 9.02
N LEU A 9 11.98 3.98 9.55
CA LEU A 9 10.61 4.21 10.02
C LEU A 9 9.66 4.14 8.82
N LEU A 10 9.23 2.93 8.48
CA LEU A 10 8.25 2.69 7.43
C LEU A 10 6.92 3.27 7.89
N SER A 11 6.49 4.33 7.20
CA SER A 11 5.21 4.99 7.44
C SER A 11 4.12 4.24 6.69
N VAL A 12 3.32 3.44 7.39
CA VAL A 12 2.24 2.65 6.77
C VAL A 12 1.00 3.53 6.61
N LYS A 13 0.48 3.65 5.39
CA LYS A 13 -0.77 4.37 5.13
C LYS A 13 -1.95 3.41 5.33
N VAL A 14 -2.95 3.82 6.10
CA VAL A 14 -4.17 3.05 6.36
C VAL A 14 -5.36 3.89 5.97
N TYR A 15 -6.29 3.29 5.24
CA TYR A 15 -7.49 3.97 4.76
C TYR A 15 -8.71 3.38 5.43
N VAL A 16 -9.54 4.23 6.04
CA VAL A 16 -10.69 3.80 6.84
C VAL A 16 -11.94 4.51 6.34
N LYS A 17 -12.97 3.73 6.03
CA LYS A 17 -14.27 4.25 5.62
C LYS A 17 -14.94 4.96 6.81
N LEU A 18 -15.54 6.13 6.54
CA LEU A 18 -16.34 6.83 7.55
C LEU A 18 -17.44 5.94 8.14
N ASP A 19 -17.66 6.09 9.44
CA ASP A 19 -18.67 5.38 10.25
C ASP A 19 -18.48 3.86 10.35
N HIS A 20 -17.37 3.33 9.83
CA HIS A 20 -17.01 1.92 9.93
C HIS A 20 -15.86 1.73 10.92
N ASN A 21 -15.61 0.48 11.30
CA ASN A 21 -14.44 0.15 12.11
C ASN A 21 -13.19 0.13 11.23
N SER A 22 -12.05 0.56 11.78
CA SER A 22 -10.76 0.37 11.12
C SER A 22 -10.43 -1.11 10.94
N PRO A 23 -9.58 -1.48 9.96
CA PRO A 23 -8.93 -2.78 9.98
C PRO A 23 -8.14 -2.96 11.27
N ARG A 24 -7.71 -4.20 11.54
CA ARG A 24 -6.85 -4.52 12.69
C ARG A 24 -5.47 -3.93 12.45
N ILE A 25 -5.10 -2.89 13.18
CA ILE A 25 -3.79 -2.25 13.06
C ILE A 25 -2.87 -2.85 14.10
N LEU A 26 -1.83 -3.56 13.63
CA LEU A 26 -0.94 -4.33 14.49
C LEU A 26 0.26 -3.50 14.94
N CYS A 27 0.64 -3.58 16.21
CA CYS A 27 1.85 -2.95 16.74
C CYS A 27 3.06 -3.91 16.71
N VAL A 28 3.24 -4.61 15.60
CA VAL A 28 4.32 -5.61 15.45
C VAL A 28 4.67 -5.76 13.98
N THR A 29 5.93 -6.04 13.66
CA THR A 29 6.35 -6.36 12.29
C THR A 29 5.96 -7.78 11.90
N ASN A 30 5.97 -8.09 10.61
CA ASN A 30 5.69 -9.44 10.15
C ASN A 30 6.68 -10.48 10.72
N HIS A 31 7.95 -10.11 10.87
CA HIS A 31 8.98 -10.97 11.45
C HIS A 31 8.70 -11.32 12.91
N LEU A 32 8.26 -10.34 13.71
CA LEU A 32 7.99 -10.53 15.14
C LEU A 32 6.60 -11.09 15.42
N ARG A 33 5.69 -11.12 14.44
CA ARG A 33 4.31 -11.59 14.58
C ARG A 33 4.22 -13.04 15.07
N ASN A 34 5.15 -13.88 14.63
CA ASN A 34 5.21 -15.30 14.96
C ASN A 34 6.35 -15.64 15.94
N SER A 35 7.02 -14.62 16.49
CA SER A 35 8.07 -14.81 17.49
C SER A 35 7.47 -14.83 18.89
N GLU A 36 8.05 -15.64 19.79
CA GLU A 36 7.73 -15.59 21.21
C GLU A 36 8.39 -14.36 21.84
N LEU A 37 7.56 -13.46 22.38
CA LEU A 37 8.01 -12.22 23.02
C LEU A 37 7.75 -12.33 24.52
N ILE A 38 8.77 -12.06 25.33
CA ILE A 38 8.67 -12.03 26.78
C ILE A 38 8.26 -10.61 27.21
N ASP A 39 7.25 -10.53 28.08
CA ASP A 39 6.69 -9.32 28.68
C ASP A 39 6.43 -8.16 27.70
N PRO A 40 5.70 -8.39 26.58
CA PRO A 40 5.50 -7.36 25.57
C PRO A 40 4.60 -6.23 26.09
N ILE A 41 5.10 -4.99 26.03
CA ILE A 41 4.36 -3.78 26.42
C ILE A 41 4.09 -2.92 25.18
N PHE A 42 2.81 -2.80 24.83
CA PHE A 42 2.33 -1.99 23.72
C PHE A 42 1.84 -0.62 24.20
N ARG A 43 2.21 0.45 23.50
CA ARG A 43 1.67 1.80 23.73
C ARG A 43 1.34 2.48 22.43
N TRP A 44 0.19 3.14 22.40
CA TRP A 44 -0.31 3.84 21.23
C TRP A 44 -0.49 5.33 21.51
N ASN A 45 -0.07 6.15 20.55
CA ASN A 45 -0.33 7.58 20.51
C ASN A 45 -0.99 7.91 19.18
N GLY A 46 -2.10 8.65 19.21
CA GLY A 46 -2.78 9.18 18.04
C GLY A 46 -2.56 10.68 17.86
N PRO A 47 -3.31 11.32 16.96
CA PRO A 47 -3.22 12.77 16.71
C PRO A 47 -3.61 13.61 17.94
N GLY A 48 -4.46 13.08 18.82
CA GLY A 48 -4.84 13.71 20.09
C GLY A 48 -3.95 13.34 21.28
N GLY A 49 -2.82 12.67 21.06
CA GLY A 49 -1.92 12.21 22.13
C GLY A 49 -2.16 10.74 22.53
N TYR A 50 -1.94 10.42 23.80
CA TYR A 50 -2.00 9.05 24.30
C TYR A 50 -3.38 8.41 24.10
N LEU A 51 -3.40 7.16 23.64
CA LEU A 51 -4.63 6.41 23.42
C LEU A 51 -4.84 5.41 24.56
N SER A 52 -5.97 5.55 25.26
CA SER A 52 -6.46 4.58 26.24
C SER A 52 -7.76 3.94 25.75
N SER A 53 -8.05 2.73 26.23
CA SER A 53 -9.31 2.03 25.94
C SER A 53 -10.52 2.65 26.65
N GLU A 54 -10.32 3.71 27.44
CA GLU A 54 -11.40 4.44 28.13
C GLU A 54 -12.22 5.29 27.16
N ASN A 55 -11.66 5.63 25.99
CA ASN A 55 -12.38 6.30 24.92
C ASN A 55 -13.23 5.31 24.11
N SER A 56 -14.54 5.52 24.01
CA SER A 56 -15.48 4.62 23.32
C SER A 56 -15.15 4.36 21.84
N SER A 57 -14.43 5.28 21.20
CA SER A 57 -14.00 5.17 19.79
C SER A 57 -12.72 4.37 19.60
N VAL A 58 -12.02 4.00 20.68
CA VAL A 58 -10.72 3.33 20.63
C VAL A 58 -10.78 2.00 21.36
N GLN A 59 -10.39 0.92 20.68
CA GLN A 59 -10.23 -0.39 21.28
C GLN A 59 -8.80 -0.87 21.07
N ILE A 60 -8.12 -1.23 22.17
CA ILE A 60 -6.78 -1.82 22.14
C ILE A 60 -6.86 -3.20 22.78
N SER A 61 -6.53 -4.24 22.00
CA SER A 61 -6.50 -5.62 22.52
C SER A 61 -5.26 -5.86 23.40
N PRO A 62 -5.23 -6.91 24.25
CA PRO A 62 -4.03 -7.28 25.02
C PRO A 62 -2.77 -7.52 24.17
N THR A 63 -2.94 -7.96 22.91
CA THR A 63 -1.84 -8.14 21.95
C THR A 63 -1.40 -6.85 21.25
N GLY A 64 -1.88 -5.69 21.71
CA GLY A 64 -1.52 -4.39 21.15
C GLY A 64 -2.18 -4.04 19.82
N THR A 65 -3.14 -4.84 19.33
CA THR A 65 -3.93 -4.48 18.14
C THR A 65 -4.83 -3.29 18.43
N LEU A 66 -4.75 -2.25 17.59
CA LEU A 66 -5.63 -1.08 17.61
C LEU A 66 -6.80 -1.26 16.64
N ILE A 67 -8.01 -0.96 17.11
CA ILE A 67 -9.22 -0.82 16.30
C ILE A 67 -9.88 0.52 16.67
N LEU A 68 -10.11 1.36 15.66
CA LEU A 68 -10.87 2.60 15.80
C LEU A 68 -12.32 2.32 15.39
N ARG A 69 -13.26 2.49 16.33
CA ARG A 69 -14.68 2.21 16.13
C ARG A 69 -15.40 3.44 15.61
N HIS A 70 -16.41 3.22 14.76
CA HIS A 70 -17.24 4.28 14.18
C HIS A 70 -16.40 5.46 13.66
N PHE A 71 -15.42 5.15 12.82
CA PHE A 71 -14.34 6.06 12.46
C PHE A 71 -14.86 7.38 11.84
N LYS A 72 -14.46 8.51 12.41
CA LYS A 72 -14.84 9.86 11.97
C LYS A 72 -13.66 10.58 11.34
N SER A 73 -13.92 11.61 10.55
CA SER A 73 -12.89 12.39 9.85
C SER A 73 -11.81 12.95 10.77
N HIS A 74 -12.18 13.45 11.95
CA HIS A 74 -11.25 14.01 12.94
C HIS A 74 -10.31 12.97 13.59
N LEU A 75 -10.60 11.67 13.43
CA LEU A 75 -9.70 10.59 13.85
C LEU A 75 -8.62 10.29 12.78
N SER A 76 -8.61 11.02 11.66
CA SER A 76 -7.50 10.92 10.70
C SER A 76 -6.24 11.56 11.28
N GLY A 77 -5.08 11.00 10.95
CA GLY A 77 -3.80 11.59 11.37
C GLY A 77 -2.70 10.56 11.57
N VAL A 78 -1.68 10.98 12.31
CA VAL A 78 -0.51 10.17 12.60
C VAL A 78 -0.73 9.38 13.88
N TYR A 79 -0.53 8.08 13.79
CA TYR A 79 -0.60 7.14 14.90
C TYR A 79 0.75 6.47 15.06
N ASN A 80 1.33 6.55 16.25
CA ASN A 80 2.61 5.92 16.58
C ASN A 80 2.37 4.80 17.57
N CYS A 81 2.94 3.63 17.30
CA CYS A 81 2.98 2.56 18.28
C CYS A 81 4.41 2.28 18.75
N SER A 82 4.56 2.05 20.06
CA SER A 82 5.78 1.52 20.64
C SER A 82 5.53 0.14 21.24
N LEU A 83 6.37 -0.82 20.85
CA LEU A 83 6.44 -2.14 21.45
C LEU A 83 7.78 -2.27 22.18
N ARG A 84 7.74 -2.55 23.48
CA ARG A 84 8.90 -2.97 24.27
C ARG A 84 8.80 -4.45 24.60
N PHE A 85 9.88 -5.21 24.39
CA PHE A 85 9.87 -6.67 24.50
C PHE A 85 11.27 -7.25 24.73
N LYS A 86 11.34 -8.50 25.17
CA LYS A 86 12.57 -9.32 25.16
C LYS A 86 12.37 -10.57 24.31
N LEU A 87 13.43 -11.03 23.65
CA LEU A 87 13.44 -12.31 22.90
C LEU A 87 14.02 -13.47 23.71
N THR A 88 14.78 -13.17 24.76
CA THR A 88 15.40 -14.16 25.65
C THR A 88 15.55 -13.52 27.02
N ALA A 89 15.42 -14.29 28.10
CA ALA A 89 15.43 -13.77 29.47
C ALA A 89 16.71 -12.97 29.84
N THR A 90 17.84 -13.27 29.18
CA THR A 90 19.13 -12.63 29.41
C THR A 90 19.35 -11.36 28.57
N GLN A 91 18.49 -11.08 27.58
CA GLN A 91 18.63 -9.90 26.73
C GLN A 91 18.02 -8.64 27.38
N PRO A 92 18.60 -7.45 27.10
CA PRO A 92 17.97 -6.20 27.47
C PRO A 92 16.67 -5.98 26.67
N ASP A 93 15.81 -5.08 27.17
CA ASP A 93 14.58 -4.69 26.49
C ASP A 93 14.87 -4.10 25.12
N LYS A 94 14.27 -4.69 24.08
CA LYS A 94 14.24 -4.13 22.73
C LYS A 94 13.02 -3.23 22.57
N LYS A 95 13.14 -2.23 21.70
CA LYS A 95 12.08 -1.27 21.40
C LYS A 95 11.85 -1.17 19.90
N LEU A 96 10.63 -1.43 19.47
CA LEU A 96 10.14 -1.21 18.11
C LEU A 96 9.23 0.02 18.09
N LEU A 97 9.39 0.87 17.09
CA LEU A 97 8.53 2.03 16.84
C LEU A 97 7.94 1.91 15.44
N LEU A 98 6.61 1.93 15.35
CA LEU A 98 5.87 1.89 14.08
C LEU A 98 5.06 3.16 13.93
N LYS A 99 5.04 3.71 12.72
CA LYS A 99 4.27 4.91 12.38
C LYS A 99 3.22 4.55 11.33
N TYR A 100 1.99 4.95 11.62
CA TYR A 100 0.84 4.83 10.74
C TYR A 100 0.32 6.22 10.40
N VAL A 101 -0.13 6.40 9.16
CA VAL A 101 -0.92 7.56 8.77
C VAL A 101 -2.28 7.06 8.34
N ILE A 102 -3.29 7.38 9.14
CA ILE A 102 -4.66 6.90 8.96
C ILE A 102 -5.49 7.99 8.31
N TYR A 103 -6.16 7.66 7.21
CA TYR A 103 -6.98 8.58 6.43
C TYR A 103 -8.44 8.14 6.43
N ALA A 104 -9.34 9.10 6.65
CA ALA A 104 -10.76 8.92 6.35
C ALA A 104 -10.97 8.87 4.84
N ILE A 105 -11.68 7.84 4.39
CA ILE A 105 -12.24 7.76 3.04
C ILE A 105 -13.74 8.00 3.12
N GLY A 106 -14.19 9.01 2.38
CA GLY A 106 -15.61 9.32 2.19
C GLY A 106 -16.27 8.49 1.08
N LEU A 107 -17.60 8.46 1.10
CA LEU A 107 -18.44 7.73 0.13
C LEU A 107 -18.13 8.08 -1.33
N TYR A 108 -17.76 9.32 -1.62
CA TYR A 108 -17.45 9.76 -2.99
C TYR A 108 -16.19 9.08 -3.57
N CYS A 109 -15.14 8.88 -2.78
CA CYS A 109 -13.93 8.18 -3.23
C CYS A 109 -14.17 6.68 -3.41
N LEU A 110 -14.96 6.06 -2.52
CA LEU A 110 -15.38 4.66 -2.68
C LEU A 110 -16.26 4.47 -3.90
N TYR A 111 -17.15 5.43 -4.17
CA TYR A 111 -17.99 5.44 -5.35
C TYR A 111 -17.14 5.46 -6.62
N ALA A 112 -16.13 6.35 -6.72
CA ALA A 112 -15.23 6.41 -7.87
C ALA A 112 -14.47 5.10 -8.14
N GLU A 113 -13.92 4.46 -7.09
CA GLU A 113 -13.23 3.16 -7.22
C GLU A 113 -14.20 2.03 -7.63
N SER A 114 -15.38 2.00 -7.00
CA SER A 114 -16.42 1.03 -7.33
C SER A 114 -16.98 1.21 -8.75
N ILE A 115 -17.06 2.45 -9.25
CA ILE A 115 -17.48 2.74 -10.62
C ILE A 115 -16.44 2.22 -11.61
N ALA A 116 -15.15 2.49 -11.41
CA ALA A 116 -14.11 2.02 -12.32
C ALA A 116 -14.16 0.49 -12.47
N LYS A 117 -14.26 -0.22 -11.35
CA LYS A 117 -14.45 -1.67 -11.32
C LYS A 117 -15.75 -2.11 -12.02
N TYR A 118 -16.87 -1.48 -11.68
CA TYR A 118 -18.18 -1.78 -12.26
C TYR A 118 -18.21 -1.54 -13.77
N LEU A 119 -17.60 -0.48 -14.28
CA LEU A 119 -17.55 -0.16 -15.70
C LEU A 119 -16.71 -1.17 -16.48
N ILE A 120 -15.59 -1.61 -15.93
CA ILE A 120 -14.75 -2.66 -16.53
C ILE A 120 -15.50 -3.99 -16.56
N GLU A 121 -16.12 -4.39 -15.44
CA GLU A 121 -16.94 -5.61 -15.37
C GLU A 121 -18.14 -5.56 -16.34
N ARG A 122 -18.82 -4.41 -16.41
CA ARG A 122 -19.97 -4.20 -17.31
C ARG A 122 -19.54 -4.26 -18.77
N PHE A 123 -18.42 -3.66 -19.15
CA PHE A 123 -17.89 -3.69 -20.51
C PHE A 123 -17.68 -5.14 -20.98
N PHE A 124 -16.96 -5.94 -20.20
CA PHE A 124 -16.68 -7.33 -20.56
C PHE A 124 -17.94 -8.20 -20.57
N LYS A 125 -18.91 -7.97 -19.68
CA LYS A 125 -20.22 -8.67 -19.73
C LYS A 125 -21.00 -8.33 -20.99
N GLN A 126 -21.06 -7.04 -21.36
CA GLN A 126 -21.75 -6.62 -22.58
C GLN A 126 -21.08 -7.17 -23.84
N GLU A 127 -19.74 -7.25 -23.86
CA GLU A 127 -19.02 -7.88 -24.98
C GLU A 127 -19.44 -9.34 -25.18
N VAL A 128 -19.52 -10.12 -24.10
CA VAL A 128 -19.97 -11.52 -24.13
C VAL A 128 -21.42 -11.63 -24.62
N GLU A 129 -22.32 -10.76 -24.16
CA GLU A 129 -23.73 -10.77 -24.58
C GLU A 129 -23.93 -10.41 -26.05
N VAL A 130 -23.19 -9.43 -26.57
CA VAL A 130 -23.25 -9.02 -27.98
C VAL A 130 -22.70 -10.14 -28.87
N ARG A 131 -21.57 -10.74 -28.50
CA ARG A 131 -20.93 -11.81 -29.27
C ARG A 131 -21.67 -13.15 -29.20
N LYS A 132 -22.49 -13.43 -28.18
CA LYS A 132 -23.40 -14.60 -28.22
C LYS A 132 -24.43 -14.51 -29.35
N LYS A 133 -24.72 -13.30 -29.86
CA LYS A 133 -25.71 -13.06 -30.91
C LYS A 133 -25.12 -13.08 -32.32
N THR A 134 -23.84 -12.73 -32.46
CA THR A 134 -23.07 -12.84 -33.70
C THR A 134 -22.23 -14.11 -33.62
N ALA A 135 -22.52 -15.14 -34.42
CA ALA A 135 -21.79 -16.41 -34.45
C ALA A 135 -20.33 -16.28 -34.99
N GLU A 136 -19.59 -15.30 -34.49
CA GLU A 136 -18.22 -15.00 -34.84
C GLU A 136 -17.26 -15.84 -34.00
N PRO A 137 -16.09 -16.22 -34.58
CA PRO A 137 -15.05 -16.91 -33.83
C PRO A 137 -14.57 -16.06 -32.64
N LEU A 138 -14.22 -16.73 -31.54
CA LEU A 138 -13.76 -16.08 -30.31
C LEU A 138 -12.53 -15.20 -30.61
N PRO A 139 -12.51 -13.94 -30.13
CA PRO A 139 -11.36 -13.06 -30.29
C PRO A 139 -10.16 -13.57 -29.49
N GLU A 140 -8.98 -13.06 -29.82
CA GLU A 140 -7.69 -13.39 -29.17
C GLU A 140 -7.69 -13.14 -27.65
N ILE A 141 -8.56 -12.24 -27.17
CA ILE A 141 -8.82 -11.99 -25.76
C ILE A 141 -10.34 -12.03 -25.54
N TYR A 142 -10.81 -12.97 -24.73
CA TYR A 142 -12.24 -13.11 -24.37
C TYR A 142 -12.39 -13.27 -22.86
N TYR A 143 -13.46 -12.70 -22.32
CA TYR A 143 -13.74 -12.74 -20.88
C TYR A 143 -14.47 -14.03 -20.49
N ILE A 144 -13.96 -14.74 -19.48
CA ILE A 144 -14.62 -15.87 -18.84
C ILE A 144 -15.23 -15.39 -17.52
N GLU A 145 -16.53 -15.61 -17.35
CA GLU A 145 -17.25 -15.16 -16.17
C GLU A 145 -16.61 -15.71 -14.88
N GLY A 146 -16.31 -14.82 -13.93
CA GLY A 146 -15.73 -15.18 -12.64
C GLY A 146 -14.20 -15.30 -12.62
N THR A 147 -13.51 -15.13 -13.76
CA THR A 147 -12.04 -15.21 -13.83
C THR A 147 -11.35 -13.85 -13.84
N LEU A 148 -12.09 -12.74 -13.67
CA LEU A 148 -11.50 -11.40 -13.62
C LEU A 148 -10.73 -11.21 -12.31
N GLN A 149 -9.41 -11.38 -12.36
CA GLN A 149 -8.51 -10.94 -11.30
C GLN A 149 -7.89 -9.60 -11.68
N MET A 150 -8.18 -8.57 -10.90
CA MET A 150 -7.55 -7.26 -11.04
C MET A 150 -6.16 -7.32 -10.39
N VAL A 151 -5.12 -7.46 -11.21
CA VAL A 151 -3.72 -7.38 -10.79
C VAL A 151 -3.15 -6.07 -11.33
N TRP A 152 -2.55 -5.26 -10.45
CA TRP A 152 -1.80 -4.07 -10.88
C TRP A 152 -0.59 -4.54 -11.69
N ILE A 153 -0.49 -4.10 -12.94
CA ILE A 153 0.66 -4.41 -13.78
C ILE A 153 1.43 -3.12 -13.98
N ASP A 154 2.47 -2.93 -13.19
CA ASP A 154 3.38 -1.80 -13.28
C ASP A 154 4.30 -1.97 -14.50
N ARG A 155 3.79 -1.65 -15.69
CA ARG A 155 4.56 -1.61 -16.93
C ARG A 155 4.62 -0.19 -17.45
N CYS A 156 5.82 0.33 -17.61
CA CYS A 156 6.04 1.61 -18.26
C CYS A 156 6.22 1.41 -19.77
N TYR A 157 5.68 2.34 -20.56
CA TYR A 157 5.95 2.39 -22.00
C TYR A 157 7.46 2.56 -22.25
N PRO A 158 8.00 2.01 -23.36
CA PRO A 158 9.40 2.24 -23.73
C PRO A 158 9.78 3.72 -23.68
N GLY A 159 10.93 4.02 -23.09
CA GLY A 159 11.37 5.39 -22.81
C GLY A 159 10.81 6.01 -21.52
N TYR A 160 9.97 5.30 -20.76
CA TYR A 160 9.44 5.75 -19.47
C TYR A 160 9.82 4.78 -18.35
N GLY A 161 9.98 5.26 -17.12
CA GLY A 161 10.31 4.42 -15.96
C GLY A 161 9.99 5.12 -14.65
N MET A 162 9.72 4.34 -13.61
CA MET A 162 9.52 4.76 -12.24
C MET A 162 10.85 5.01 -11.53
N ASN A 163 10.93 6.09 -10.76
CA ASN A 163 12.08 6.40 -9.91
C ASN A 163 11.63 7.23 -8.70
N ALA A 164 11.43 6.56 -7.57
CA ALA A 164 11.00 7.18 -6.32
C ALA A 164 11.99 8.23 -5.76
N LEU A 165 13.28 8.13 -6.12
CA LEU A 165 14.31 9.09 -5.66
C LEU A 165 14.27 10.39 -6.47
N ARG A 166 14.04 10.31 -7.78
CA ARG A 166 13.91 11.49 -8.64
C ARG A 166 12.51 12.10 -8.61
N HIS A 167 11.48 11.29 -8.35
CA HIS A 167 10.08 11.70 -8.37
C HIS A 167 9.38 11.35 -7.05
N PRO A 168 9.75 11.99 -5.93
CA PRO A 168 9.18 11.68 -4.61
C PRO A 168 7.69 12.00 -4.51
N GLY A 169 7.17 12.91 -5.35
CA GLY A 169 5.74 13.24 -5.44
C GLY A 169 4.92 12.23 -6.24
N CYS A 170 5.55 11.34 -7.00
CA CYS A 170 4.88 10.21 -7.64
C CYS A 170 5.83 9.02 -7.82
N PRO A 171 6.08 8.25 -6.75
CA PRO A 171 7.05 7.14 -6.76
C PRO A 171 6.65 5.99 -7.69
N GLU A 172 5.34 5.85 -7.94
CA GLU A 172 4.74 4.82 -8.81
C GLU A 172 4.40 5.37 -10.22
N CYS A 173 4.78 6.60 -10.57
CA CYS A 173 4.51 7.14 -11.91
C CYS A 173 5.58 6.70 -12.91
N CYS A 174 5.14 6.21 -14.08
CA CYS A 174 5.99 6.10 -15.25
C CYS A 174 6.28 7.50 -15.81
N VAL A 175 7.50 7.98 -15.60
CA VAL A 175 7.96 9.28 -16.08
C VAL A 175 9.00 9.11 -17.19
N ILE A 176 9.17 10.12 -18.04
CA ILE A 176 10.10 10.04 -19.17
C ILE A 176 11.55 9.89 -18.68
N CYS A 177 12.29 8.95 -19.28
CA CYS A 177 13.71 8.75 -18.95
C CYS A 177 14.51 10.00 -19.31
N SER A 178 15.38 10.44 -18.41
CA SER A 178 16.25 11.61 -18.63
C SER A 178 17.40 11.26 -19.59
N PRO A 179 18.06 12.26 -20.21
CA PRO A 179 19.36 12.06 -20.85
C PRO A 179 20.32 11.34 -19.90
N GLY A 180 21.16 10.45 -20.43
CA GLY A 180 21.98 9.53 -19.66
C GLY A 180 21.24 8.24 -19.26
N SER A 181 20.01 8.03 -19.74
CA SER A 181 19.22 6.82 -19.46
C SER A 181 18.29 6.42 -20.61
N TYR A 182 17.85 5.16 -20.62
CA TYR A 182 16.93 4.60 -21.61
C TYR A 182 16.06 3.48 -21.01
N ASN A 183 14.94 3.15 -21.65
CA ASN A 183 14.16 1.95 -21.32
C ASN A 183 13.72 1.23 -22.61
N PRO A 184 14.25 0.03 -22.92
CA PRO A 184 14.05 -0.62 -24.21
C PRO A 184 12.70 -1.30 -24.41
N SER A 185 12.12 -1.89 -23.35
CA SER A 185 10.81 -2.55 -23.42
C SER A 185 10.30 -2.94 -22.03
N ASN A 186 9.02 -2.66 -21.72
CA ASN A 186 8.24 -3.11 -20.55
C ASN A 186 8.94 -3.07 -19.17
N GLY A 187 10.11 -2.44 -19.07
CA GLY A 187 10.84 -2.27 -17.82
C GLY A 187 10.14 -1.24 -16.96
N ILE A 188 10.22 -1.42 -15.65
CA ILE A 188 9.63 -0.50 -14.68
C ILE A 188 10.58 0.68 -14.42
N HIS A 189 11.85 0.61 -14.85
CA HIS A 189 12.88 1.59 -14.52
C HIS A 189 13.68 2.04 -15.74
N CYS A 190 14.14 3.29 -15.70
CA CYS A 190 15.12 3.80 -16.65
C CYS A 190 16.51 3.26 -16.32
N LEU A 191 17.16 2.64 -17.30
CA LEU A 191 18.51 2.09 -17.21
C LEU A 191 19.52 3.16 -17.60
N HIS A 192 20.70 3.14 -16.99
CA HIS A 192 21.77 4.09 -17.31
C HIS A 192 22.35 3.85 -18.71
N CYS A 193 22.63 4.93 -19.44
CA CYS A 193 23.25 4.92 -20.76
C CYS A 193 23.92 6.26 -21.08
N ASP A 194 25.25 6.28 -21.14
CA ASP A 194 26.03 7.50 -21.41
C ASP A 194 25.85 8.06 -22.83
N LYS A 195 25.41 7.22 -23.77
CA LYS A 195 25.20 7.60 -25.18
C LYS A 195 23.84 8.25 -25.44
N SER A 196 22.92 8.15 -24.49
CA SER A 196 21.57 8.69 -24.62
C SER A 196 21.56 10.18 -24.30
N LEU A 197 21.46 11.04 -25.30
CA LEU A 197 21.42 12.50 -25.10
C LEU A 197 19.99 13.08 -25.13
N LYS A 198 18.97 12.23 -25.31
CA LYS A 198 17.57 12.65 -25.47
C LYS A 198 16.70 12.08 -24.35
N TYR A 199 15.65 12.82 -24.00
CA TYR A 199 14.60 12.30 -23.14
C TYR A 199 13.85 11.16 -23.83
N GLY A 200 13.46 10.14 -23.07
CA GLY A 200 12.64 9.04 -23.57
C GLY A 200 13.37 8.09 -24.50
N ALA A 201 14.69 7.95 -24.38
CA ALA A 201 15.42 7.00 -25.20
C ALA A 201 14.93 5.56 -24.96
N THR A 202 14.70 4.85 -26.05
CA THR A 202 14.32 3.43 -26.06
C THR A 202 15.50 2.53 -26.36
N LYS A 203 16.68 3.09 -26.64
CA LYS A 203 17.92 2.36 -26.86
C LYS A 203 19.08 3.15 -26.29
N CYS A 204 20.07 2.41 -25.82
CA CYS A 204 21.44 2.87 -25.72
C CYS A 204 22.15 2.58 -27.05
#